data_AF-A0A954M7K7-F1
#
_entry.id   AF-A0A954M7K7-F1
#
_cell.length_a   1.000
_cell.length_b   1.000
_cell.length_c   1.000
_cell.angle_alpha   90.00
_cell.angle_beta   90.00
_cell.angle_gamma   90.00
#
_symmetry.space_group_name_H-M   'P 1'
#
loop_
_entity.id
_entity.type
_entity.pdbx_description
1 polymer ?
#
loop_
_entity_poly.entity_id
_entity_poly.type
_entity_poly.pdbx_seq_one_letter_code
_entity_poly.pdbx_strand_id
1 'polypeptide(L)'
;TVSPKDDHYRRGMYTFFKRTAAHPNLVTFDCPDGNTTCVERRASNTPLQALQTLNNDVFVEASQHLAVRITREQSDDMQRLQRAFALCTARLPTADESAALQQLLDDARSYYAAHPELAAKLNHADPDTPVPQTTESAAWIVIARTVLNLDEFITRE
;
A
#
# COMPACT_ATOMS: atom_id res chain seq x y z
N THR A 1 1.85 9.14 -15.78
CA THR A 1 0.72 8.84 -16.68
C THR A 1 0.21 7.48 -16.31
N VAL A 2 -0.99 7.43 -15.73
CA VAL A 2 -1.68 6.16 -15.51
C VAL A 2 -1.98 5.56 -16.90
N SER A 3 -1.82 4.25 -17.04
CA SER A 3 -1.97 3.57 -18.34
C SER A 3 -3.44 3.65 -18.83
N PRO A 4 -3.74 3.34 -20.10
CA PRO A 4 -5.13 3.16 -20.54
C PRO A 4 -5.81 2.00 -19.79
N LYS A 5 -7.15 1.99 -19.71
CA LYS A 5 -7.93 1.02 -18.90
C LYS A 5 -7.53 -0.45 -19.14
N ASP A 6 -7.33 -0.86 -20.40
CA ASP A 6 -6.95 -2.25 -20.73
C ASP A 6 -5.55 -2.65 -20.22
N ASP A 7 -4.71 -1.67 -19.92
CA ASP A 7 -3.30 -1.80 -19.57
C ASP A 7 -3.01 -1.40 -18.11
N HIS A 8 -4.03 -1.04 -17.31
CA HIS A 8 -3.89 -0.60 -15.92
C HIS A 8 -3.16 -1.62 -15.05
N TYR A 9 -3.54 -2.90 -15.16
CA TYR A 9 -3.10 -3.96 -14.27
C TYR A 9 -1.93 -4.79 -14.81
N ARG A 10 -1.25 -4.35 -15.87
CA ARG A 10 -0.08 -5.07 -16.39
C ARG A 10 1.05 -5.07 -15.35
N ARG A 11 1.77 -6.19 -15.24
CA ARG A 11 2.95 -6.25 -14.36
C ARG A 11 3.95 -5.18 -14.74
N GLY A 12 4.57 -4.53 -13.75
CA GLY A 12 5.58 -3.48 -13.97
C GLY A 12 6.78 -3.92 -14.82
N MET A 13 7.02 -5.23 -14.94
CA MET A 13 7.98 -5.83 -15.87
C MET A 13 7.72 -5.45 -17.34
N TYR A 14 6.48 -5.14 -17.70
CA TYR A 14 6.07 -4.74 -19.06
C TYR A 14 6.07 -3.22 -19.26
N THR A 15 6.49 -2.43 -18.26
CA THR A 15 6.63 -0.99 -18.40
C THR A 15 7.81 -0.68 -19.32
N PHE A 16 7.60 0.22 -20.28
CA PHE A 16 8.66 0.64 -21.19
C PHE A 16 9.84 1.25 -20.43
N PHE A 17 11.03 0.67 -20.57
CA PHE A 17 12.24 1.10 -19.88
C PHE A 17 13.20 1.78 -20.87
N LYS A 18 13.44 3.09 -20.70
CA LYS A 18 14.46 3.84 -21.43
C LYS A 18 15.69 4.03 -20.55
N ARG A 19 16.86 3.66 -21.05
CA ARG A 19 18.14 3.78 -20.33
C ARG A 19 18.42 5.20 -19.82
N THR A 20 17.94 6.23 -20.53
CA THR A 20 18.13 7.64 -20.19
C THR A 20 16.92 8.30 -19.52
N ALA A 21 15.78 7.59 -19.43
CA ALA A 21 14.53 8.12 -18.92
C ALA A 21 13.76 6.99 -18.23
N ALA A 22 14.27 6.55 -17.09
CA ALA A 22 13.59 5.56 -16.25
C ALA A 22 12.27 6.13 -15.73
N HIS A 23 11.32 5.23 -15.45
CA HIS A 23 10.04 5.61 -14.87
C HIS A 23 10.24 6.29 -13.50
N PRO A 24 9.50 7.36 -13.15
CA PRO A 24 9.71 8.11 -11.90
C PRO A 24 9.75 7.23 -10.64
N ASN A 25 8.82 6.28 -10.51
CA ASN A 25 8.84 5.33 -9.38
C ASN A 25 10.14 4.52 -9.30
N LEU A 26 10.70 4.10 -10.44
CA LEU A 26 11.96 3.36 -10.44
C LEU A 26 13.10 4.23 -9.92
N VAL A 27 13.13 5.52 -10.31
CA VAL A 27 14.14 6.47 -9.81
C VAL A 27 14.00 6.68 -8.31
N THR A 28 12.78 6.85 -7.80
CA THR A 28 12.52 7.00 -6.36
C THR A 28 12.96 5.78 -5.55
N PHE A 29 12.82 4.56 -6.10
CA PHE A 29 13.22 3.30 -5.48
C PHE A 29 14.62 2.82 -5.92
N ASP A 30 15.54 3.77 -6.10
CA ASP A 30 16.97 3.53 -6.37
C ASP A 30 17.25 2.58 -7.53
N CYS A 31 16.57 2.80 -8.66
CA CYS A 31 16.86 2.09 -9.90
C CYS A 31 18.32 2.34 -10.31
N PRO A 32 19.10 1.28 -10.61
CA PRO A 32 20.49 1.43 -10.99
C PRO A 32 20.63 2.19 -12.32
N ASP A 33 21.67 3.01 -12.43
CA ASP A 33 22.00 3.67 -13.69
C ASP A 33 22.49 2.63 -14.70
N GLY A 34 21.73 2.50 -15.80
CA GLY A 34 22.06 1.57 -16.87
C GLY A 34 23.37 1.86 -17.59
N ASN A 35 24.00 3.03 -17.42
CA ASN A 35 25.30 3.38 -18.01
C ASN A 35 26.50 2.96 -17.17
N THR A 36 26.29 2.50 -15.93
CA THR A 36 27.36 2.15 -15.00
C THR A 36 27.20 0.71 -14.51
N THR A 37 28.27 0.15 -13.95
CA THR A 37 28.20 -1.18 -13.31
C THR A 37 27.71 -1.02 -11.88
N CYS A 38 26.62 -1.69 -11.53
CA CYS A 38 26.10 -1.75 -10.17
C CYS A 38 26.41 -3.14 -9.58
N VAL A 39 27.39 -3.20 -8.69
CA VAL A 39 27.87 -4.47 -8.09
C VAL A 39 26.95 -4.93 -6.96
N GLU A 40 26.29 -3.98 -6.29
CA GLU A 40 25.41 -4.23 -5.16
C GLU A 40 24.31 -3.16 -5.10
N ARG A 41 23.09 -3.58 -4.76
CA ARG A 41 21.99 -2.67 -4.50
C ARG A 41 21.99 -2.28 -3.02
N ARG A 42 22.21 -0.99 -2.73
CA ARG A 42 22.13 -0.48 -1.36
C ARG A 42 20.67 -0.47 -0.91
N ALA A 43 20.43 -0.87 0.33
CA ALA A 43 19.18 -0.59 1.00
C ALA A 43 19.11 0.92 1.28
N SER A 44 18.01 1.55 0.87
CA SER A 44 17.70 2.94 1.23
C SER A 44 16.28 2.96 1.78
N ASN A 45 16.11 3.66 2.91
CA ASN A 45 14.82 4.03 3.45
C ASN A 45 14.76 5.55 3.51
N THR A 46 14.44 6.17 2.38
CA THR A 46 14.39 7.64 2.30
C THR A 46 12.98 8.15 2.62
N PRO A 47 12.82 9.33 3.26
CA PRO A 47 11.51 9.93 3.46
C PRO A 47 10.72 10.14 2.17
N LEU A 48 11.41 10.31 1.04
CA LEU A 48 10.79 10.43 -0.28
C LEU A 48 10.14 9.12 -0.74
N GLN A 49 10.75 7.97 -0.44
CA GLN A 49 10.17 6.66 -0.73
C GLN A 49 8.90 6.42 0.09
N ALA A 50 8.92 6.72 1.39
CA ALA A 50 7.74 6.66 2.25
C ALA A 50 6.63 7.63 1.80
N LEU A 51 7.00 8.84 1.38
CA LEU A 51 6.04 9.81 0.84
C LEU A 51 5.43 9.33 -0.48
N GLN A 52 6.22 8.67 -1.33
CA GLN A 52 5.76 8.14 -2.62
C GLN A 52 4.77 6.99 -2.42
N THR A 53 5.05 6.05 -1.52
CA THR A 53 4.10 4.95 -1.19
C THR A 53 2.83 5.51 -0.54
N LEU A 54 2.92 6.61 0.20
CA LEU A 54 1.75 7.23 0.84
C LEU A 54 0.82 7.92 -0.17
N ASN A 55 1.37 8.61 -1.18
CA ASN A 55 0.58 9.52 -2.03
C ASN A 55 0.33 9.04 -3.45
N ASN A 56 1.08 8.06 -3.95
CA ASN A 56 0.93 7.61 -5.33
C ASN A 56 -0.34 6.77 -5.49
N ASP A 57 -1.15 7.10 -6.50
CA ASP A 57 -2.44 6.46 -6.79
C ASP A 57 -2.37 4.93 -6.83
N VAL A 58 -1.29 4.36 -7.38
CA VAL A 58 -1.10 2.90 -7.46
C VAL A 58 -1.05 2.24 -6.08
N PHE A 59 -0.45 2.91 -5.09
CA PHE A 59 -0.35 2.38 -3.73
C PHE A 59 -1.64 2.63 -2.94
N VAL A 60 -2.35 3.72 -3.22
CA VAL A 60 -3.70 3.96 -2.68
C VAL A 60 -4.65 2.86 -3.17
N GLU A 61 -4.66 2.58 -4.46
CA GLU A 61 -5.44 1.49 -5.04
C GLU A 61 -5.02 0.12 -4.47
N ALA A 62 -3.72 -0.15 -4.36
CA ALA A 62 -3.24 -1.37 -3.72
C ALA A 62 -3.74 -1.52 -2.27
N SER A 63 -3.79 -0.43 -1.49
CA SER A 63 -4.33 -0.43 -0.12
C SER A 63 -5.84 -0.71 -0.08
N GLN A 64 -6.60 -0.18 -1.04
CA GLN A 64 -8.03 -0.47 -1.21
C GLN A 64 -8.28 -1.95 -1.47
N HIS A 65 -7.56 -2.53 -2.42
CA HIS A 65 -7.69 -3.95 -2.76
C HIS A 65 -7.18 -4.87 -1.64
N LEU A 66 -6.13 -4.47 -0.92
CA LEU A 66 -5.64 -5.21 0.23
C LEU A 66 -6.70 -5.22 1.35
N ALA A 67 -7.33 -4.09 1.64
CA ALA A 67 -8.42 -3.98 2.62
C ALA A 67 -9.61 -4.90 2.26
N VAL A 68 -10.04 -4.90 1.00
CA VAL A 68 -11.10 -5.81 0.51
C VAL A 68 -10.68 -7.28 0.66
N ARG A 69 -9.41 -7.59 0.35
CA ARG A 69 -8.90 -8.96 0.44
C ARG A 69 -8.90 -9.47 1.88
N ILE A 70 -8.35 -8.70 2.83
CA ILE A 70 -8.24 -9.13 4.23
C ILE A 70 -9.60 -9.26 4.91
N THR A 71 -10.54 -8.33 4.62
CA THR A 71 -11.90 -8.36 5.18
C THR A 71 -12.73 -9.51 4.66
N ARG A 72 -12.45 -9.98 3.42
CA ARG A 72 -13.04 -11.19 2.83
C ARG A 72 -12.42 -12.48 3.36
N GLU A 73 -11.10 -12.51 3.53
CA GLU A 73 -10.39 -13.73 3.96
C GLU A 73 -10.59 -14.04 5.45
N GLN A 74 -10.80 -13.03 6.30
CA GLN A 74 -10.88 -13.18 7.75
C GLN A 74 -12.08 -12.42 8.35
N SER A 75 -12.68 -12.99 9.38
CA SER A 75 -13.88 -12.41 10.03
C SER A 75 -13.55 -11.58 11.27
N ASP A 76 -12.44 -11.86 11.95
CA ASP A 76 -12.02 -11.23 13.19
C ASP A 76 -10.94 -10.15 12.95
N ASP A 77 -10.99 -9.07 13.71
CA ASP A 77 -10.10 -7.92 13.53
C ASP A 77 -8.63 -8.28 13.77
N MET A 78 -8.33 -9.03 14.82
CA MET A 78 -6.97 -9.45 15.11
C MET A 78 -6.43 -10.37 14.00
N GLN A 79 -7.26 -11.28 13.50
CA GLN A 79 -6.89 -12.15 12.38
C GLN A 79 -6.68 -11.35 11.08
N ARG A 80 -7.48 -10.30 10.84
CA ARG A 80 -7.29 -9.39 9.69
C ARG A 80 -5.99 -8.61 9.81
N LEU A 81 -5.66 -8.09 10.98
CA LEU A 81 -4.40 -7.39 11.25
C LEU A 81 -3.19 -8.30 11.00
N GLN A 82 -3.20 -9.51 11.59
CA GLN A 82 -2.16 -10.51 11.37
C GLN A 82 -2.03 -10.90 9.90
N ARG A 83 -3.16 -11.04 9.20
CA ARG A 83 -3.17 -11.37 7.77
C ARG A 83 -2.62 -10.25 6.90
N ALA A 84 -3.00 -9.00 7.17
CA ALA A 84 -2.47 -7.83 6.47
C ALA A 84 -0.96 -7.75 6.62
N PHE A 85 -0.48 -7.89 7.86
CA PHE A 85 0.94 -7.87 8.16
C PHE A 85 1.69 -8.99 7.44
N ALA A 86 1.22 -10.24 7.55
CA ALA A 86 1.85 -11.40 6.92
C ALA A 86 1.86 -11.33 5.37
N LEU A 87 0.85 -10.72 4.75
CA LEU A 87 0.82 -10.51 3.31
C LEU A 87 1.87 -9.51 2.83
N CYS A 88 2.21 -8.52 3.67
CA CYS A 88 3.15 -7.45 3.33
C CYS A 88 4.60 -7.79 3.72
N THR A 89 4.83 -8.30 4.92
CA THR A 89 6.18 -8.49 5.50
C THR A 89 6.59 -9.96 5.60
N ALA A 90 5.71 -10.90 5.22
CA ALA A 90 5.94 -12.35 5.33
C ALA A 90 6.23 -12.88 6.75
N ARG A 91 5.91 -12.10 7.80
CA ARG A 91 5.97 -12.51 9.22
C ARG A 91 4.67 -12.16 9.94
N LEU A 92 4.50 -12.68 11.16
CA LEU A 92 3.44 -12.22 12.05
C LEU A 92 3.88 -10.93 12.78
N PRO A 93 2.92 -10.04 13.10
CA PRO A 93 3.23 -8.87 13.92
C PRO A 93 3.57 -9.31 15.35
N THR A 94 4.44 -8.55 15.99
CA THR A 94 4.71 -8.68 17.43
C THR A 94 3.51 -8.21 18.24
N ALA A 95 3.52 -8.45 19.55
CA ALA A 95 2.45 -8.01 20.44
C ALA A 95 2.28 -6.48 20.43
N ASP A 96 3.39 -5.75 20.44
CA ASP A 96 3.40 -4.28 20.45
C ASP A 96 2.87 -3.72 19.11
N GLU A 97 3.28 -4.30 17.99
CA GLU A 97 2.78 -3.91 16.66
C GLU A 97 1.29 -4.20 16.50
N SER A 98 0.83 -5.36 16.99
CA SER A 98 -0.59 -5.72 16.96
C SER A 98 -1.42 -4.74 17.81
N ALA A 99 -0.92 -4.36 18.99
CA ALA A 99 -1.57 -3.37 19.84
C ALA A 99 -1.62 -1.99 19.18
N ALA A 100 -0.53 -1.54 18.57
CA ALA A 100 -0.48 -0.26 17.85
C ALA A 100 -1.43 -0.23 16.64
N LEU A 101 -1.48 -1.31 15.86
CA LEU A 101 -2.39 -1.43 14.72
C LEU A 101 -3.86 -1.51 15.15
N GLN A 102 -4.15 -2.18 16.27
CA GLN A 102 -5.50 -2.22 16.83
C GLN A 102 -5.94 -0.82 17.28
N GLN A 103 -5.06 -0.09 17.98
CA GLN A 103 -5.34 1.28 18.39
C GLN A 103 -5.60 2.19 17.18
N LEU A 104 -4.77 2.06 16.13
CA LEU A 104 -4.95 2.80 14.88
C LEU A 104 -6.29 2.46 14.21
N LEU A 105 -6.72 1.19 14.24
CA LEU A 105 -8.00 0.76 13.68
C LEU A 105 -9.17 1.41 14.42
N ASP A 106 -9.11 1.45 15.75
CA ASP A 106 -10.15 2.04 16.59
C ASP A 106 -10.22 3.56 16.38
N ASP A 107 -9.07 4.24 16.31
CA ASP A 107 -8.98 5.66 16.00
C ASP A 107 -9.53 5.98 14.59
N ALA A 108 -9.20 5.15 13.59
CA ALA A 108 -9.69 5.31 12.23
C ALA A 108 -11.21 5.10 12.14
N ARG A 109 -11.76 4.11 12.86
CA ARG A 109 -13.21 3.88 12.96
C ARG A 109 -13.91 5.08 13.56
N SER A 110 -13.42 5.61 14.68
CA SER A 110 -13.95 6.82 15.31
C SER A 110 -13.88 8.03 14.37
N TYR A 111 -12.77 8.20 13.67
CA TYR A 111 -12.57 9.31 12.74
C TYR A 111 -13.55 9.26 11.55
N TYR A 112 -13.69 8.12 10.88
CA TYR A 112 -14.57 7.97 9.73
C TYR A 112 -16.05 7.85 10.09
N ALA A 113 -16.38 7.42 11.31
CA ALA A 113 -17.74 7.52 11.84
C ALA A 113 -18.17 9.00 11.97
N ALA A 114 -17.25 9.89 12.35
CA ALA A 114 -17.50 11.33 12.42
C ALA A 114 -17.46 12.04 11.05
N HIS A 115 -16.75 11.48 10.07
CA HIS A 115 -16.51 12.09 8.74
C HIS A 115 -16.84 11.11 7.58
N PRO A 116 -18.11 10.72 7.41
CA PRO A 116 -18.52 9.75 6.38
C PRO A 116 -18.21 10.22 4.94
N GLU A 117 -18.16 11.53 4.70
CA GLU A 117 -17.78 12.12 3.40
C GLU A 117 -16.32 11.85 3.04
N LEU A 118 -15.43 11.80 4.04
CA LEU A 118 -14.02 11.45 3.82
C LEU A 118 -13.85 9.95 3.59
N ALA A 119 -14.67 9.12 4.25
CA ALA A 119 -14.71 7.69 3.98
C ALA A 119 -15.12 7.41 2.53
N ALA A 120 -16.15 8.10 2.02
CA ALA A 120 -16.58 7.96 0.63
C ALA A 120 -15.49 8.34 -0.39
N LYS A 121 -14.68 9.38 -0.09
CA LYS A 121 -13.53 9.75 -0.93
C LYS A 121 -12.46 8.67 -0.94
N LEU A 122 -12.13 8.11 0.23
CA LEU A 122 -11.10 7.08 0.34
C LEU A 122 -11.55 5.75 -0.26
N ASN A 123 -12.84 5.44 -0.18
CA ASN A 123 -13.44 4.24 -0.78
C ASN A 123 -13.66 4.37 -2.29
N HIS A 124 -13.33 5.52 -2.90
CA HIS A 124 -13.41 5.69 -4.34
C HIS A 124 -12.30 4.85 -4.99
N ALA A 125 -12.63 3.61 -5.29
CA ALA A 125 -11.76 2.66 -5.97
C ALA A 125 -12.15 2.52 -7.44
N ASP A 126 -11.26 1.91 -8.21
CA ASP A 126 -11.46 1.58 -9.62
C ASP A 126 -12.82 0.85 -9.81
N PRO A 127 -13.62 1.21 -10.83
CA PRO A 127 -14.89 0.56 -11.12
C PRO A 127 -14.83 -0.96 -11.26
N ASP A 128 -13.67 -1.55 -11.59
CA ASP A 128 -13.53 -2.98 -11.81
C ASP A 128 -13.41 -3.79 -10.49
N THR A 129 -13.11 -3.17 -9.34
CA THR A 129 -13.17 -3.82 -8.02
C THR A 129 -13.84 -2.93 -6.98
N PRO A 130 -15.15 -3.07 -6.78
CA PRO A 130 -15.87 -2.19 -5.88
C PRO A 130 -15.48 -2.44 -4.43
N VAL A 131 -14.89 -1.43 -3.80
CA VAL A 131 -14.75 -1.36 -2.35
C VAL A 131 -16.13 -1.05 -1.75
N PRO A 132 -16.57 -1.75 -0.69
CA PRO A 132 -17.82 -1.41 -0.01
C PRO A 132 -17.79 0.04 0.47
N GLN A 133 -18.83 0.81 0.16
CA GLN A 133 -18.93 2.24 0.50
C GLN A 133 -19.34 2.42 1.97
N THR A 134 -18.55 1.85 2.88
CA THR A 134 -18.79 1.88 4.33
C THR A 134 -17.64 2.59 5.04
N THR A 135 -17.94 3.20 6.19
CA THR A 135 -16.93 3.81 7.08
C THR A 135 -15.92 2.76 7.58
N GLU A 136 -16.38 1.53 7.77
CA GLU A 136 -15.54 0.39 8.14
C GLU A 136 -14.49 0.07 7.07
N SER A 137 -14.85 0.13 5.78
CA SER A 137 -13.89 -0.12 4.69
C SER A 137 -12.79 0.94 4.68
N ALA A 138 -13.13 2.21 4.93
CA ALA A 138 -12.16 3.29 5.02
C ALA A 138 -11.15 3.08 6.17
N ALA A 139 -11.60 2.57 7.32
CA ALA A 139 -10.71 2.23 8.43
C ALA A 139 -9.71 1.13 8.05
N TRP A 140 -10.17 0.07 7.38
CA TRP A 140 -9.29 -1.00 6.89
C TRP A 140 -8.33 -0.55 5.79
N ILE A 141 -8.72 0.42 4.96
CA ILE A 141 -7.82 1.03 3.98
C ILE A 141 -6.69 1.78 4.67
N VAL A 142 -6.96 2.49 5.76
CA VAL A 142 -5.91 3.16 6.55
C VAL A 142 -4.91 2.16 7.11
N ILE A 143 -5.39 1.03 7.65
CA ILE A 143 -4.50 -0.05 8.10
C ILE A 143 -3.65 -0.58 6.95
N ALA A 144 -4.28 -0.94 5.83
CA ALA A 144 -3.57 -1.45 4.65
C ALA A 144 -2.51 -0.45 4.15
N ARG A 145 -2.86 0.83 4.07
CA ARG A 145 -1.95 1.91 3.65
C ARG A 145 -0.78 2.08 4.61
N THR A 146 -1.02 1.94 5.91
CA THR A 146 0.03 2.04 6.94
C THR A 146 1.00 0.87 6.83
N VAL A 147 0.49 -0.36 6.70
CA VAL A 147 1.34 -1.56 6.53
C VAL A 147 2.16 -1.51 5.24
N LEU A 148 1.59 -1.00 4.14
CA LEU A 148 2.30 -0.77 2.88
C LEU A 148 3.31 0.38 2.93
N ASN A 149 3.33 1.17 4.01
CA ASN A 149 4.28 2.26 4.23
C ASN A 149 5.41 1.87 5.19
N LEU A 150 5.34 0.69 5.82
CA LEU A 150 6.37 0.25 6.75
C LEU A 150 7.72 0.11 6.04
N ASP A 151 8.79 0.40 6.78
CA ASP A 151 10.15 0.21 6.27
C ASP A 151 10.37 -1.25 5.85
N GLU A 152 9.95 -2.21 6.68
CA GLU A 152 10.04 -3.65 6.37
C GLU A 152 9.29 -4.09 5.11
N PHE A 153 8.33 -3.28 4.63
CA PHE A 153 7.66 -3.52 3.36
C PHE A 153 8.43 -2.91 2.19
N ILE A 154 9.00 -1.71 2.39
CA ILE A 154 9.74 -0.96 1.37
C ILE A 154 11.14 -1.54 1.15
N THR A 155 11.82 -1.87 2.25
CA THR A 155 13.16 -2.44 2.28
C THR A 155 13.09 -3.86 2.85
N ARG A 156 13.98 -4.72 2.36
CA ARG A 156 14.08 -6.10 2.83
C ARG A 156 15.26 -6.16 3.79
N GLU A 157 14.97 -6.14 5.09
CA GLU A 157 15.94 -6.45 6.15
C GLU A 157 16.19 -7.97 6.28
#